data_AF-Q54WQ4-F1
#
_entry.id   AF-Q54WQ4-F1
#
_cell.length_a   1.000
_cell.length_b   1.000
_cell.length_c   1.000
_cell.angle_alpha   90.00
_cell.angle_beta   90.00
_cell.angle_gamma   90.00
#
_symmetry.space_group_name_H-M   'P 1'
#
loop_
_entity.id
_entity.type
_entity.pdbx_description
1 polymer ?
#
loop_
_entity_poly.entity_id
_entity_poly.type
_entity_poly.pdbx_seq_one_letter_code
_entity_poly.pdbx_strand_id
1 'polypeptide(L)'
;MIKKGTTKTVKITSFFVYGTLRPDDNSQAPWTKDFVKGLKFKKAHFRDGILFFDEFPTVSLLYSDNDHYHSDESNPSIKKFDETLMNLYNDNQCNGIVGYLATIDETLLSDTNDIEKLFEEKLKEADIIEEYPEIYKRSIIKVKHLNEDGGDANKDGVVDGNQTQNDHTYCYIYHREDCNRETIIAHGDWVKRNF
;
A
#
# COMPACT_ATOMS: atom_id res chain seq x y z
N MET A 1 20.41 36.87 4.40
CA MET A 1 20.58 36.03 3.19
C MET A 1 20.05 34.64 3.54
N ILE A 2 18.81 34.32 3.17
CA ILE A 2 18.19 33.02 3.48
C ILE A 2 18.61 32.04 2.38
N LYS A 3 19.33 30.97 2.74
CA LYS A 3 19.69 29.90 1.80
C LYS A 3 18.40 29.14 1.45
N LYS A 4 17.99 29.16 0.17
CA LYS A 4 16.95 28.26 -0.34
C LYS A 4 17.43 26.83 -0.15
N GLY A 5 16.81 26.08 0.76
CA GLY A 5 17.06 24.65 0.90
C GLY A 5 16.63 23.93 -0.38
N THR A 6 17.49 23.07 -0.92
CA THR A 6 17.11 22.11 -1.95
C THR A 6 16.12 21.12 -1.35
N THR A 7 14.86 21.19 -1.75
CA THR A 7 13.82 20.19 -1.44
C THR A 7 14.21 18.88 -2.11
N LYS A 8 14.67 17.90 -1.32
CA LYS A 8 14.93 16.55 -1.80
C LYS A 8 13.58 15.86 -2.00
N THR A 9 13.21 15.61 -3.25
CA THR A 9 12.01 14.83 -3.58
C THR A 9 12.22 13.38 -3.12
N VAL A 10 11.33 12.86 -2.28
CA VAL A 10 11.34 11.45 -1.89
C VAL A 10 10.89 10.63 -3.11
N LYS A 11 11.76 9.74 -3.59
CA LYS A 11 11.45 8.84 -4.70
C LYS A 11 10.74 7.59 -4.18
N ILE A 12 9.60 7.25 -4.77
CA ILE A 12 8.83 6.05 -4.42
C ILE A 12 9.22 4.91 -5.36
N THR A 13 9.69 3.80 -4.80
CA THR A 13 10.15 2.60 -5.52
C THR A 13 9.47 1.33 -5.02
N SER A 14 8.25 1.47 -4.48
CA SER A 14 7.48 0.36 -3.93
C SER A 14 5.98 0.49 -4.17
N PHE A 15 5.31 -0.66 -4.12
CA PHE A 15 3.85 -0.80 -4.16
C PHE A 15 3.36 -1.37 -2.83
N PHE A 16 2.16 -1.00 -2.40
CA PHE A 16 1.39 -1.78 -1.45
C PHE A 16 0.32 -2.55 -2.20
N VAL A 17 0.47 -3.87 -2.23
CA VAL A 17 -0.47 -4.79 -2.90
C VAL A 17 -1.30 -5.54 -1.84
N TYR A 18 -2.62 -5.51 -1.98
CA TYR A 18 -3.56 -6.10 -1.01
C TYR A 18 -4.52 -7.12 -1.63
N GLY A 19 -4.61 -7.18 -2.95
CA GLY A 19 -5.52 -8.04 -3.70
C GLY A 19 -4.81 -9.12 -4.52
N THR A 20 -5.15 -9.23 -5.80
CA THR A 20 -4.65 -10.28 -6.71
C THR A 20 -3.18 -10.13 -7.08
N LEU A 21 -2.58 -8.93 -6.90
CA LEU A 21 -1.14 -8.71 -7.10
C LEU A 21 -0.26 -9.25 -5.95
N ARG A 22 -0.86 -9.83 -4.90
CA ARG A 22 -0.11 -10.39 -3.77
C ARG A 22 0.60 -11.69 -4.15
N PRO A 23 1.76 -11.98 -3.53
CA PRO A 23 2.48 -13.24 -3.76
C PRO A 23 1.75 -14.46 -3.17
N ASP A 24 0.86 -14.24 -2.20
CA ASP A 24 0.04 -15.27 -1.55
C ASP A 24 -1.42 -15.26 -2.03
N ASP A 25 -1.74 -14.53 -3.11
CA ASP A 25 -3.08 -14.57 -3.68
C ASP A 25 -3.41 -15.99 -4.16
N ASN A 26 -4.63 -16.42 -3.84
CA ASN A 26 -5.16 -17.75 -4.15
C ASN A 26 -6.41 -17.68 -5.03
N SER A 27 -6.68 -16.53 -5.65
CA SER A 27 -7.85 -16.35 -6.53
C SER A 27 -7.68 -17.00 -7.90
N GLN A 28 -6.45 -17.40 -8.25
CA GLN A 28 -6.05 -17.88 -9.59
C GLN A 28 -6.14 -16.81 -10.68
N ALA A 29 -6.03 -15.53 -10.30
CA ALA A 29 -5.93 -14.46 -11.27
C ALA A 29 -4.74 -14.70 -12.23
N PRO A 30 -4.95 -14.64 -13.56
CA PRO A 30 -3.97 -15.11 -14.53
C PRO A 30 -2.69 -14.26 -14.57
N TRP A 31 -2.75 -13.00 -14.14
CA TRP A 31 -1.63 -12.07 -14.11
C TRP A 31 -0.74 -12.19 -12.87
N THR A 32 -1.22 -12.75 -11.76
CA THR A 32 -0.52 -12.75 -10.47
C THR A 32 0.89 -13.33 -10.57
N LYS A 33 1.03 -14.48 -11.25
CA LYS A 33 2.31 -15.20 -11.35
C LYS A 33 3.37 -14.39 -12.10
N ASP A 34 2.99 -13.75 -13.20
CA ASP A 34 3.92 -12.96 -14.02
C ASP A 34 4.26 -11.64 -13.33
N PHE A 35 3.28 -11.00 -12.69
CA PHE A 35 3.49 -9.76 -11.96
C PHE A 35 4.49 -9.92 -10.81
N VAL A 36 4.34 -10.99 -10.00
CA VAL A 36 5.19 -11.30 -8.84
C VAL A 36 6.65 -11.58 -9.21
N LYS A 37 6.92 -11.96 -10.47
CA LYS A 37 8.28 -12.25 -10.93
C LYS A 37 9.16 -10.99 -10.87
N GLY A 38 10.32 -11.13 -10.22
CA GLY A 38 11.30 -10.04 -10.09
C GLY A 38 11.04 -9.10 -8.91
N LEU A 39 10.07 -9.41 -8.05
CA LEU A 39 9.72 -8.62 -6.87
C LEU A 39 10.05 -9.36 -5.57
N LYS A 40 10.47 -8.59 -4.57
CA LYS A 40 10.55 -9.01 -3.16
C LYS A 40 9.37 -8.40 -2.39
N PHE A 41 8.84 -9.16 -1.44
CA PHE A 41 7.62 -8.79 -0.71
C PHE A 41 7.87 -8.80 0.79
N LYS A 42 7.49 -7.73 1.47
CA LYS A 42 7.45 -7.65 2.94
C LYS A 42 6.02 -7.41 3.39
N LYS A 43 5.49 -8.22 4.30
CA LYS A 43 4.13 -8.03 4.80
C LYS A 43 4.01 -6.66 5.46
N ALA A 44 2.92 -5.96 5.19
CA ALA A 44 2.70 -4.59 5.65
C ALA A 44 1.23 -4.33 5.98
N HIS A 45 1.02 -3.25 6.73
CA HIS A 45 -0.27 -2.80 7.20
C HIS A 45 -0.52 -1.35 6.78
N PHE A 46 -1.67 -1.11 6.17
CA PHE A 46 -2.15 0.22 5.84
C PHE A 46 -3.39 0.54 6.68
N ARG A 47 -3.28 1.52 7.58
CA ARG A 47 -4.34 1.83 8.55
C ARG A 47 -5.51 2.62 7.95
N ASP A 48 -5.23 3.51 7.00
CA ASP A 48 -6.16 4.56 6.60
C ASP A 48 -7.02 4.18 5.38
N GLY A 49 -7.51 2.95 5.33
CA GLY A 49 -8.38 2.44 4.26
C GLY A 49 -9.33 1.33 4.72
N ILE A 50 -10.39 1.11 3.94
CA ILE A 50 -11.35 0.00 4.11
C ILE A 50 -11.25 -0.91 2.90
N LEU A 51 -11.24 -2.21 3.13
CA LEU A 51 -11.29 -3.22 2.09
C LEU A 51 -12.73 -3.68 1.86
N PHE A 52 -13.17 -3.60 0.61
CA PHE A 52 -14.47 -4.07 0.13
C PHE A 52 -14.29 -5.23 -0.85
N PHE A 53 -15.34 -6.03 -1.01
CA PHE A 53 -15.47 -6.95 -2.12
C PHE A 53 -16.43 -6.38 -3.16
N ASP A 54 -15.92 -6.19 -4.37
CA ASP A 54 -16.68 -5.68 -5.51
C ASP A 54 -16.17 -6.33 -6.80
N GLU A 55 -16.56 -7.60 -7.00
CA GLU A 55 -15.98 -8.58 -7.94
C GLU A 55 -14.52 -8.96 -7.62
N PHE A 56 -13.73 -7.96 -7.24
CA PHE A 56 -12.34 -8.00 -6.82
C PHE A 56 -12.14 -7.24 -5.49
N PRO A 57 -11.05 -7.49 -4.76
CA PRO A 57 -10.71 -6.70 -3.58
C PRO A 57 -10.50 -5.24 -3.98
N THR A 58 -11.25 -4.34 -3.38
CA THR A 58 -11.11 -2.91 -3.63
C THR A 58 -10.90 -2.16 -2.34
N VAL A 59 -9.96 -1.21 -2.32
CA VAL A 59 -9.77 -0.30 -1.19
C VAL A 59 -10.42 1.05 -1.50
N SER A 60 -11.12 1.62 -0.52
CA SER A 60 -11.36 3.07 -0.48
C SER A 60 -10.51 3.70 0.62
N LEU A 61 -9.87 4.82 0.31
CA LEU A 61 -9.10 5.60 1.28
C LEU A 61 -10.05 6.32 2.24
N LEU A 62 -9.71 6.37 3.53
CA LEU A 62 -10.53 7.06 4.53
C LEU A 62 -10.45 8.59 4.43
N TYR A 63 -9.62 9.13 3.54
CA TYR A 63 -9.38 10.55 3.35
C TYR A 63 -9.36 10.88 1.86
N SER A 64 -9.73 12.12 1.55
CA SER A 64 -9.63 12.62 0.18
C SER A 64 -8.19 12.97 -0.19
N ASP A 65 -7.76 12.57 -1.39
CA ASP A 65 -6.38 12.77 -1.88
C ASP A 65 -6.15 14.19 -2.46
N ASN A 66 -6.97 15.16 -2.06
CA ASN A 66 -6.98 16.51 -2.63
C ASN A 66 -5.69 17.31 -2.37
N ASP A 67 -4.86 16.88 -1.43
CA ASP A 67 -3.56 17.47 -1.17
C ASP A 67 -2.48 16.68 -1.91
N HIS A 68 -2.33 16.97 -3.21
CA HIS A 68 -1.20 16.50 -4.01
C HIS A 68 0.13 16.82 -3.32
N TYR A 69 0.64 15.83 -2.59
CA TYR A 69 2.02 15.56 -2.18
C TYR A 69 3.01 16.74 -2.26
N HIS A 70 2.75 17.80 -1.49
CA HIS A 70 3.76 18.74 -1.02
C HIS A 70 3.88 18.62 0.50
N SER A 71 4.03 17.38 0.99
CA SER A 71 4.38 17.18 2.40
C SER A 71 5.84 17.57 2.60
N ASP A 72 6.06 18.86 2.85
CA ASP A 72 7.11 19.24 3.79
C ASP A 72 6.83 18.43 5.07
N GLU A 73 7.71 17.50 5.44
CA GLU A 73 7.53 16.64 6.64
C GLU A 73 7.29 17.48 7.91
N SER A 74 7.65 18.78 7.89
CA SER A 74 7.41 19.71 8.99
C SER A 74 5.96 20.16 9.15
N ASN A 75 5.10 19.95 8.15
CA ASN A 75 3.68 20.31 8.23
C ASN A 75 2.83 19.20 7.59
N PRO A 76 2.55 18.09 8.30
CA PRO A 76 1.62 17.09 7.80
C PRO A 76 0.31 17.80 7.49
N SER A 77 -0.03 17.91 6.20
CA SER A 77 -1.34 18.43 5.82
C SER A 77 -2.39 17.63 6.58
N ILE A 78 -3.31 18.35 7.21
CA ILE A 78 -4.34 17.74 8.05
C ILE A 78 -5.21 16.91 7.10
N LYS A 79 -5.01 15.59 7.09
CA LYS A 79 -5.84 14.66 6.31
C LYS A 79 -7.30 14.94 6.63
N LYS A 80 -8.07 15.33 5.61
CA LYS A 80 -9.51 15.45 5.75
C LYS A 80 -10.14 14.08 5.50
N PHE A 81 -10.52 13.44 6.59
CA PHE A 81 -11.19 12.15 6.57
C PHE A 81 -12.63 12.28 6.06
N ASP A 82 -13.07 11.28 5.30
CA ASP A 82 -14.45 11.10 4.89
C ASP A 82 -15.26 10.55 6.07
N GLU A 83 -16.20 11.34 6.59
CA GLU A 83 -17.00 10.98 7.77
C GLU A 83 -17.84 9.72 7.54
N THR A 84 -18.32 9.48 6.32
CA THR A 84 -19.14 8.30 5.99
C THR A 84 -18.28 7.04 6.04
N LEU A 85 -17.10 7.07 5.43
CA LEU A 85 -16.15 5.96 5.51
C LEU A 85 -15.64 5.75 6.93
N MET A 86 -15.36 6.81 7.68
CA MET A 86 -14.95 6.69 9.09
C MET A 86 -16.02 6.03 9.96
N ASN A 87 -17.30 6.35 9.76
CA ASN A 87 -18.39 5.68 10.46
C ASN A 87 -18.46 4.19 10.09
N LEU A 88 -18.40 3.86 8.78
CA LEU A 88 -18.35 2.46 8.34
C LEU A 88 -17.15 1.71 8.94
N TYR A 89 -15.97 2.33 8.98
CA TYR A 89 -14.75 1.77 9.55
C TYR A 89 -14.98 1.40 11.03
N ASN A 90 -15.55 2.32 11.81
CA ASN A 90 -15.78 2.14 13.24
C ASN A 90 -16.90 1.13 13.52
N ASP A 91 -18.04 1.25 12.84
CA ASP A 91 -19.22 0.40 13.03
C ASP A 91 -18.93 -1.08 12.71
N ASN A 92 -18.04 -1.33 11.75
CA ASN A 92 -17.61 -2.67 11.36
C ASN A 92 -16.31 -3.12 12.04
N GLN A 93 -15.78 -2.33 12.99
CA GLN A 93 -14.52 -2.64 13.69
C GLN A 93 -13.37 -2.99 12.73
N CYS A 94 -13.26 -2.22 11.65
CA CYS A 94 -12.23 -2.41 10.65
C CYS A 94 -10.84 -2.24 11.28
N ASN A 95 -9.87 -3.02 10.80
CA ASN A 95 -8.51 -3.01 11.34
C ASN A 95 -7.48 -2.44 10.36
N GLY A 96 -7.90 -1.70 9.33
CA GLY A 96 -7.06 -1.32 8.20
C GLY A 96 -6.89 -2.49 7.23
N ILE A 97 -5.87 -2.44 6.38
CA ILE A 97 -5.64 -3.39 5.29
C ILE A 97 -4.30 -4.10 5.50
N VAL A 98 -4.30 -5.42 5.38
CA VAL A 98 -3.11 -6.26 5.38
C VAL A 98 -2.76 -6.62 3.95
N GLY A 99 -1.52 -6.34 3.58
CA GLY A 99 -1.00 -6.60 2.25
C GLY A 99 0.52 -6.78 2.29
N TYR A 100 1.15 -6.49 1.17
CA TYR A 100 2.60 -6.58 1.02
C TYR A 100 3.16 -5.30 0.41
N LEU A 101 4.27 -4.84 0.98
CA LEU A 101 5.17 -3.91 0.31
C LEU A 101 5.96 -4.69 -0.74
N ALA A 102 5.68 -4.45 -2.02
CA ALA A 102 6.38 -5.04 -3.15
C ALA A 102 7.47 -4.07 -3.66
N THR A 103 8.68 -4.57 -3.85
CA THR A 103 9.84 -3.82 -4.36
C THR A 103 10.61 -4.67 -5.36
N ILE A 104 11.43 -4.06 -6.22
CA ILE A 104 12.31 -4.82 -7.11
C ILE A 104 13.24 -5.72 -6.29
N ASP A 105 13.36 -6.98 -6.68
CA ASP A 105 14.37 -7.87 -6.12
C ASP A 105 15.74 -7.56 -6.72
N GLU A 106 16.51 -6.77 -5.98
CA GLU A 106 17.84 -6.31 -6.36
C GLU A 106 18.84 -7.47 -6.56
N THR A 107 18.59 -8.64 -5.96
CA THR A 107 19.49 -9.81 -6.10
C THR A 107 19.43 -10.42 -7.50
N LEU A 108 18.39 -10.09 -8.27
CA LEU A 108 18.20 -10.55 -9.64
C LEU A 108 18.77 -9.58 -10.68
N LEU A 109 19.36 -8.46 -10.23
CA LEU A 109 19.95 -7.46 -11.12
C LEU A 109 21.36 -7.86 -11.51
N SER A 110 21.65 -7.82 -12.80
CA SER A 110 23.04 -7.67 -13.25
C SER A 110 23.52 -6.25 -12.96
N ASP A 111 24.83 -6.05 -12.81
CA ASP A 111 25.48 -4.76 -12.49
C ASP A 111 25.06 -3.58 -13.40
N THR A 112 24.38 -3.85 -14.51
CA THR A 112 23.97 -2.90 -15.54
C THR A 112 22.54 -2.39 -15.41
N ASN A 113 21.71 -2.95 -14.53
CA ASN A 113 20.29 -2.61 -14.48
C ASN A 113 20.00 -1.47 -13.51
N ASP A 114 19.35 -0.43 -14.03
CA ASP A 114 18.82 0.68 -13.26
C ASP A 114 17.53 0.24 -12.54
N ILE A 115 17.59 0.10 -11.21
CA ILE A 115 16.44 -0.24 -10.34
C ILE A 115 15.24 0.66 -10.64
N GLU A 116 15.49 1.93 -10.95
CA GLU A 116 14.45 2.91 -11.19
C GLU A 116 13.70 2.60 -12.47
N LYS A 117 14.44 2.27 -13.55
CA LYS A 117 13.86 1.85 -14.82
C LYS A 117 13.03 0.58 -14.68
N LEU A 118 13.53 -0.40 -13.92
CA LEU A 118 12.79 -1.65 -13.68
C LEU A 118 11.54 -1.43 -12.85
N PHE A 119 11.60 -0.53 -11.87
CA PHE A 119 10.43 -0.12 -11.11
C PHE A 119 9.40 0.59 -11.99
N GLU A 120 9.82 1.49 -12.89
CA GLU A 120 8.92 2.15 -13.85
C GLU A 120 8.27 1.16 -14.82
N GLU A 121 8.99 0.13 -15.28
CA GLU A 121 8.43 -0.95 -16.10
C GLU A 121 7.38 -1.75 -15.31
N LYS A 122 7.68 -2.11 -14.06
CA LYS A 122 6.72 -2.77 -13.17
C LYS A 122 5.51 -1.91 -12.82
N LEU A 123 5.69 -0.60 -12.69
CA LEU A 123 4.62 0.35 -12.43
C LEU A 123 3.65 0.40 -13.61
N LYS A 124 4.16 0.42 -14.84
CA LYS A 124 3.34 0.34 -16.07
C LYS A 124 2.60 -0.99 -16.18
N GLU A 125 3.24 -2.09 -15.81
CA GLU A 125 2.59 -3.42 -15.77
C GLU A 125 1.41 -3.41 -14.79
N ALA A 126 1.61 -2.87 -13.58
CA ALA A 126 0.54 -2.70 -12.60
C ALA A 126 -0.58 -1.76 -13.10
N ASP A 127 -0.24 -0.65 -13.76
CA ASP A 127 -1.23 0.28 -14.34
C ASP A 127 -2.15 -0.41 -15.35
N ILE A 128 -1.59 -1.32 -16.16
CA ILE A 128 -2.38 -2.09 -17.13
C ILE A 128 -3.30 -3.09 -16.43
N ILE A 129 -2.80 -3.81 -15.41
CA ILE A 129 -3.59 -4.82 -14.68
C ILE A 129 -4.74 -4.17 -13.90
N GLU A 130 -4.48 -3.04 -13.25
CA GLU A 130 -5.45 -2.31 -12.43
C GLU A 130 -6.28 -1.32 -13.26
N GLU A 131 -6.14 -1.33 -14.59
CA GLU A 131 -6.83 -0.45 -15.54
C GLU A 131 -6.78 1.03 -15.09
N TYR A 132 -5.60 1.49 -14.67
CA TYR A 132 -5.35 2.86 -14.24
C TYR A 132 -5.16 3.79 -15.45
N PRO A 133 -5.77 5.00 -15.44
CA PRO A 133 -6.58 5.60 -14.38
C PRO A 133 -8.09 5.39 -14.54
N GLU A 134 -8.55 4.55 -15.47
CA GLU A 134 -9.96 4.39 -15.81
C GLU A 134 -10.78 3.78 -14.66
N ILE A 135 -10.33 2.64 -14.12
CA ILE A 135 -11.01 1.90 -13.04
C ILE A 135 -10.40 2.22 -11.68
N TYR A 136 -9.12 1.90 -11.47
CA TYR A 136 -8.44 2.24 -10.24
C TYR A 136 -7.75 3.60 -10.34
N LYS A 137 -7.72 4.31 -9.21
CA LYS A 137 -6.84 5.45 -8.97
C LYS A 137 -5.59 4.97 -8.25
N ARG A 138 -4.54 5.80 -8.26
CA ARG A 138 -3.28 5.53 -7.59
C ARG A 138 -2.88 6.70 -6.71
N SER A 139 -2.53 6.39 -5.47
CA SER A 139 -2.11 7.37 -4.47
C SER A 139 -0.83 6.92 -3.78
N ILE A 140 -0.13 7.85 -3.14
CA ILE A 140 1.01 7.52 -2.27
C ILE A 140 0.50 7.41 -0.85
N ILE A 141 0.75 6.27 -0.21
CA ILE A 141 0.36 6.01 1.17
C ILE A 141 1.57 5.69 2.03
N LYS A 142 1.38 5.77 3.35
CA LYS A 142 2.34 5.34 4.35
C LYS A 142 1.87 4.02 4.96
N VAL A 143 2.71 2.99 4.87
CA VAL A 143 2.42 1.66 5.41
C VAL A 143 3.41 1.30 6.50
N LYS A 144 2.98 0.50 7.47
CA LYS A 144 3.83 -0.06 8.53
C LYS A 144 4.23 -1.48 8.19
N HIS A 145 5.49 -1.84 8.36
CA HIS A 145 5.92 -3.22 8.14
C HIS A 145 5.42 -4.14 9.27
N LEU A 146 5.03 -5.36 8.91
CA LEU A 146 4.63 -6.41 9.86
C LEU A 146 5.76 -7.44 9.98
N ASN A 147 5.95 -8.00 11.18
CA ASN A 147 6.87 -9.12 11.39
C ASN A 147 6.30 -10.40 10.77
N GLU A 148 7.16 -11.40 10.53
CA GLU A 148 6.77 -12.69 9.92
C GLU A 148 5.65 -13.39 10.70
N ASP A 149 5.66 -13.29 12.03
CA ASP A 149 4.63 -13.84 12.91
C ASP A 149 3.27 -13.12 12.81
N GLY A 150 3.16 -12.09 11.97
CA GLY A 150 1.99 -11.23 11.85
C GLY A 150 1.76 -10.33 13.07
N GLY A 151 2.62 -10.45 14.09
CA GLY A 151 2.67 -9.54 15.22
C GLY A 151 3.04 -8.13 14.77
N ASP A 152 2.43 -7.13 15.42
CA ASP A 152 2.98 -5.79 15.41
C ASP A 152 4.41 -5.88 15.96
N ALA A 153 5.40 -5.41 15.20
CA ALA A 153 6.80 -5.46 15.60
C ALA A 153 7.08 -4.84 16.98
N ASN A 154 6.14 -4.04 17.49
CA ASN A 154 6.23 -3.39 18.80
C ASN A 154 5.46 -4.08 19.94
N LYS A 155 4.80 -5.24 19.74
CA LYS A 155 4.00 -5.87 20.82
C LYS A 155 4.83 -6.61 21.87
N ASP A 156 6.01 -7.08 21.52
CA ASP A 156 6.95 -7.60 22.51
C ASP A 156 7.81 -6.44 22.97
N GLY A 157 7.53 -5.90 24.16
CA GLY A 157 8.29 -4.81 24.80
C GLY A 157 9.77 -5.13 25.10
N VAL A 158 10.34 -6.13 24.44
CA VAL A 158 11.78 -6.37 24.38
C VAL A 158 12.33 -5.46 23.28
N VAL A 159 12.58 -4.22 23.68
CA VAL A 159 13.31 -3.24 22.89
C VAL A 159 14.73 -3.77 22.69
N ASP A 160 14.94 -4.60 21.67
CA ASP A 160 16.28 -4.77 21.15
C ASP A 160 16.61 -3.44 20.46
N GLY A 161 17.47 -2.65 21.09
CA GLY A 161 17.63 -1.20 20.93
C GLY A 161 18.04 -0.69 19.54
N ASN A 162 17.94 -1.52 18.51
CA ASN A 162 18.25 -1.20 17.12
C ASN A 162 17.05 -1.33 16.15
N GLN A 163 15.89 -1.88 16.57
CA GLN A 163 14.70 -1.78 15.73
C GLN A 163 14.08 -0.39 15.90
N THR A 164 14.51 0.54 15.04
CA THR A 164 13.99 1.91 14.98
C THR A 164 12.47 1.87 14.86
N GLN A 165 11.79 2.54 15.79
CA GLN A 165 10.34 2.73 15.95
C GLN A 165 9.60 3.30 14.72
N ASN A 166 10.29 3.43 13.57
CA ASN A 166 9.88 4.15 12.37
C ASN A 166 9.94 3.28 11.10
N ASP A 167 9.70 1.97 11.16
CA ASP A 167 9.67 1.12 9.96
C ASP A 167 8.35 1.31 9.16
N HIS A 168 8.14 2.55 8.71
CA HIS A 168 7.11 2.94 7.77
C HIS A 168 7.75 3.26 6.42
N THR A 169 7.07 2.87 5.35
CA THR A 169 7.50 3.15 3.98
C THR A 169 6.40 3.88 3.24
N TYR A 170 6.77 4.85 2.42
CA TYR A 170 5.88 5.46 1.45
C TYR A 170 5.88 4.65 0.16
N CYS A 171 4.69 4.32 -0.34
CA CYS A 171 4.51 3.44 -1.49
C CYS A 171 3.25 3.81 -2.27
N TYR A 172 3.15 3.34 -3.51
CA TYR A 172 1.90 3.46 -4.28
C TYR A 172 0.88 2.44 -3.83
N ILE A 173 -0.40 2.82 -3.81
CA ILE A 173 -1.54 1.91 -3.69
C ILE A 173 -2.52 2.19 -4.83
N TYR A 174 -3.12 1.14 -5.37
CA TYR A 174 -4.29 1.24 -6.25
C TYR A 174 -5.57 1.16 -5.42
N HIS A 175 -6.50 2.08 -5.64
CA HIS A 175 -7.73 2.18 -4.87
C HIS A 175 -8.88 2.67 -5.77
N ARG A 176 -10.12 2.55 -5.30
CA ARG A 176 -11.29 2.95 -6.09
C ARG A 176 -12.38 3.45 -5.17
N GLU A 177 -12.78 4.70 -5.40
CA GLU A 177 -13.69 5.44 -4.53
C GLU A 177 -15.16 5.08 -4.80
N ASP A 178 -15.50 4.65 -6.01
CA ASP A 178 -16.85 4.34 -6.50
C ASP A 178 -17.15 2.82 -6.50
N CYS A 179 -16.48 2.06 -5.65
CA CYS A 179 -16.73 0.63 -5.51
C CYS A 179 -18.07 0.31 -4.83
N ASN A 180 -18.58 -0.90 -5.04
CA ASN A 180 -19.66 -1.44 -4.23
C ASN A 180 -19.20 -1.57 -2.77
N ARG A 181 -19.91 -0.91 -1.85
CA ARG A 181 -19.58 -0.86 -0.42
C ARG A 181 -20.46 -1.76 0.45
N GLU A 182 -21.27 -2.64 -0.15
CA GLU A 182 -22.18 -3.54 0.58
C GLU A 182 -21.44 -4.64 1.33
N THR A 183 -20.34 -5.16 0.78
CA THR A 183 -19.57 -6.26 1.38
C THR A 183 -18.22 -5.77 1.90
N ILE A 184 -18.12 -5.60 3.22
CA ILE A 184 -16.91 -5.13 3.91
C ILE A 184 -16.06 -6.32 4.36
N ILE A 185 -14.76 -6.28 4.08
CA ILE A 185 -13.78 -7.25 4.61
C ILE A 185 -13.13 -6.61 5.85
N ALA A 186 -13.84 -6.63 6.99
CA ALA A 186 -13.45 -5.91 8.20
C ALA A 186 -12.06 -6.28 8.77
N HIS A 187 -11.63 -7.53 8.56
CA HIS A 187 -10.29 -7.98 8.96
C HIS A 187 -9.16 -7.42 8.08
N GLY A 188 -9.48 -6.84 6.92
CA GLY A 188 -8.51 -6.17 6.05
C GLY A 188 -7.62 -7.09 5.22
N ASP A 189 -7.80 -8.41 5.29
CA ASP A 189 -6.93 -9.38 4.62
C ASP A 189 -7.72 -10.14 3.54
N TRP A 190 -7.44 -9.84 2.28
CA TRP A 190 -8.09 -10.45 1.11
C TRP A 190 -8.03 -11.99 1.12
N VAL A 191 -6.93 -12.59 1.57
CA VAL A 191 -6.78 -14.05 1.60
C VAL A 191 -7.67 -14.69 2.67
N LYS A 192 -8.13 -13.92 3.66
CA LYS A 192 -9.04 -14.35 4.73
C LYS A 192 -10.50 -13.99 4.46
N ARG A 193 -10.87 -13.74 3.21
CA ARG A 193 -12.26 -13.49 2.81
C ARG A 193 -13.12 -14.73 3.09
N ASN A 194 -13.96 -14.67 4.11
CA ASN A 194 -15.04 -15.62 4.34
C ASN A 194 -16.32 -14.90 3.96
N PHE A 195 -16.91 -15.25 2.82
CA PHE A 195 -18.22 -14.75 2.39
C PHE A 195 -19.32 -15.70 2.86
#